data_AF-A0AAW7DFR1-F1
#
_entry.id   AF-A0AAW7DFR1-F1
#
_cell.length_a   1.000
_cell.length_b   1.000
_cell.length_c   1.000
_cell.angle_alpha   90.00
_cell.angle_beta   90.00
_cell.angle_gamma   90.00
#
_symmetry.space_group_name_H-M   'P 1'
#
loop_
_entity.id
_entity.type
_entity.pdbx_description
1 polymer ?
#
loop_
_entity_poly.entity_id
_entity_poly.type
_entity_poly.pdbx_seq_one_letter_code
_entity_poly.pdbx_strand_id
1 'polypeptide(L)' 'MSKFEYKTIEIKAEQGIFKVSIDQEYLDKLLNQYGAEGWELTSSTPLSNNGITYRIYFTFKRQL' A
#
# COMPACT_ATOMS: atom_id res chain seq x y z
N MET A 1 -26.26 -0.05 -11.62
CA MET A 1 -24.97 -0.59 -11.14
C MET A 1 -24.06 0.57 -10.81
N SER A 2 -23.49 0.59 -9.61
CA SER A 2 -22.46 1.58 -9.24
C SER A 2 -21.20 1.35 -10.08
N LYS A 3 -20.56 2.43 -10.51
CA LYS A 3 -19.27 2.40 -11.20
C LYS A 3 -18.16 2.66 -10.18
N PHE A 4 -16.99 2.06 -10.39
CA PHE A 4 -15.86 2.22 -9.49
C PHE A 4 -14.60 2.54 -10.29
N GLU A 5 -13.77 3.42 -9.73
CA GLU A 5 -12.37 3.57 -10.13
C GLU A 5 -11.47 2.78 -9.18
N TYR A 6 -10.34 2.29 -9.69
CA TYR A 6 -9.36 1.53 -8.94
C TYR A 6 -7.99 2.18 -9.04
N LYS A 7 -7.23 2.09 -7.95
CA LYS A 7 -5.87 2.61 -7.84
C LYS A 7 -5.00 1.61 -7.10
N THR A 8 -3.80 1.32 -7.60
CA THR A 8 -2.81 0.50 -6.90
C THR A 8 -1.57 1.35 -6.65
N ILE A 9 -1.09 1.34 -5.40
CA ILE A 9 0.16 1.99 -5.01
C ILE A 9 1.18 0.92 -4.60
N GLU A 10 2.47 1.23 -4.81
CA GLU A 10 3.58 0.38 -4.42
C GLU A 10 4.35 1.05 -3.27
N ILE A 11 4.50 0.34 -2.15
CA ILE A 11 5.37 0.74 -1.05
C ILE A 11 6.60 -0.15 -1.08
N LYS A 12 7.77 0.45 -1.26
CA LYS A 12 9.05 -0.25 -1.23
C LYS A 12 9.59 -0.23 0.20
N ALA A 13 10.07 -1.37 0.67
CA ALA A 13 10.89 -1.39 1.86
C ALA A 13 12.23 -0.72 1.56
N GLU A 14 12.68 0.14 2.47
CA GLU A 14 14.02 0.67 2.43
C GLU A 14 15.02 -0.47 2.67
N GLN A 15 16.06 -0.51 1.85
CA GLN A 15 17.15 -1.49 1.99
C GLN A 15 18.35 -0.77 2.60
N GLY A 16 18.52 -0.88 3.91
CA GLY A 16 19.75 -0.51 4.60
C GLY A 16 20.75 -1.66 4.58
N ILE A 17 22.03 -1.37 4.87
CA ILE A 17 23.13 -2.35 4.91
C ILE A 17 22.82 -3.53 5.86
N PHE A 18 22.02 -3.30 6.91
CA PHE A 18 21.72 -4.30 7.95
C PHE A 18 20.24 -4.61 8.17
N LYS A 19 19.30 -3.92 7.49
CA LYS A 19 17.87 -4.14 7.72
C LYS A 19 17.03 -3.71 6.53
N VAL A 20 16.02 -4.51 6.23
CA VAL A 20 14.90 -4.13 5.38
C VAL A 20 13.77 -3.63 6.29
N SER A 21 13.32 -2.39 6.07
CA SER A 21 12.24 -1.80 6.86
C SER A 21 11.29 -0.96 6.02
N ILE A 22 10.02 -0.93 6.43
CA ILE A 22 9.02 -0.02 5.89
C ILE A 22 8.79 1.05 6.95
N ASP A 23 8.82 2.32 6.54
CA ASP A 23 8.41 3.43 7.39
C ASP A 23 6.91 3.31 7.70
N GLN A 24 6.61 2.89 8.93
CA GLN A 24 5.24 2.68 9.42
C GLN A 24 4.49 4.01 9.53
N GLU A 25 5.14 5.09 9.98
CA GLU A 25 4.48 6.38 10.18
C GLU A 25 4.09 7.01 8.84
N TYR A 26 4.97 6.91 7.85
CA TYR A 26 4.65 7.32 6.48
C TYR A 26 3.50 6.49 5.91
N LEU A 27 3.53 5.16 6.09
CA LEU A 27 2.48 4.27 5.60
C LEU A 27 1.13 4.63 6.21
N ASP A 28 1.04 4.82 7.53
CA ASP A 28 -0.19 5.16 8.22
C ASP A 28 -0.75 6.51 7.73
N LYS A 29 0.11 7.53 7.57
CA LYS A 29 -0.31 8.84 7.02
C LYS A 29 -0.89 8.69 5.62
N LEU A 30 -0.24 7.91 4.76
CA LEU A 30 -0.66 7.68 3.39
C LEU A 30 -1.99 6.93 3.30
N LEU A 31 -2.16 5.84 4.06
CA LEU A 31 -3.41 5.07 4.09
C LEU A 31 -4.57 5.90 4.61
N ASN A 32 -4.35 6.70 5.67
CA ASN A 32 -5.36 7.60 6.21
C ASN A 32 -5.74 8.71 5.23
N GLN A 33 -4.76 9.26 4.48
CA GLN A 33 -5.04 10.23 3.43
C GLN A 33 -5.97 9.63 2.36
N TYR A 34 -5.68 8.42 1.89
CA TYR A 34 -6.55 7.74 0.92
C TYR A 34 -7.95 7.50 1.47
N GLY A 35 -8.07 7.08 2.74
CA GLY A 35 -9.37 6.96 3.41
C GLY A 35 -10.14 8.28 3.45
N ALA A 36 -9.47 9.39 3.77
CA ALA A 36 -10.08 10.73 3.79
C ALA A 36 -10.51 11.22 2.38
N GLU A 37 -9.81 10.79 1.33
CA GLU A 37 -10.15 11.05 -0.07
C GLU A 37 -11.29 10.14 -0.61
N GLY A 38 -11.84 9.26 0.25
CA GLY A 38 -12.93 8.35 -0.09
C GLY A 38 -12.50 7.06 -0.78
N TRP A 39 -11.20 6.72 -0.74
CA TRP A 39 -10.70 5.44 -1.23
C TRP A 39 -10.87 4.35 -0.17
N GLU A 40 -11.42 3.22 -0.59
CA GLU A 40 -11.54 2.01 0.21
C GLU A 40 -10.42 1.04 -0.13
N LEU A 41 -9.65 0.60 0.87
CA LEU A 41 -8.64 -0.43 0.69
C LEU A 41 -9.31 -1.78 0.39
N THR A 42 -8.97 -2.42 -0.73
CA THR A 42 -9.55 -3.71 -1.15
C THR A 42 -8.58 -4.87 -1.07
N SER A 43 -7.28 -4.60 -1.22
CA SER A 43 -6.25 -5.63 -1.14
C SER A 43 -4.90 -5.07 -0.70
N SER A 44 -4.12 -5.90 -0.02
CA SER A 44 -2.70 -5.69 0.26
C SER A 44 -1.93 -6.96 -0.13
N THR A 45 -1.06 -6.85 -1.12
CA THR A 45 -0.29 -7.98 -1.66
C THR A 45 1.21 -7.74 -1.45
N PRO A 46 1.88 -8.50 -0.57
CA PRO A 46 3.32 -8.40 -0.42
C PRO A 46 4.05 -9.09 -1.57
N LEU A 47 5.13 -8.48 -2.04
CA LEU A 47 6.15 -9.12 -2.87
C LEU A 47 7.34 -9.48 -1.98
N SER A 48 7.47 -10.79 -1.75
CA SER A 48 8.51 -11.35 -0.89
C SER A 48 9.41 -12.31 -1.67
N ASN A 49 10.70 -12.31 -1.36
CA ASN A 49 11.66 -13.31 -1.85
C ASN A 49 12.46 -13.84 -0.65
N ASN A 50 12.60 -15.16 -0.55
CA ASN A 50 13.28 -15.85 0.58
C ASN A 50 12.82 -15.37 1.98
N GLY A 51 11.52 -15.13 2.16
CA GLY A 51 10.94 -14.69 3.44
C GLY A 51 11.12 -13.20 3.77
N ILE A 52 11.80 -12.43 2.90
CA ILE A 52 11.98 -10.98 3.04
C ILE A 52 10.96 -10.27 2.16
N THR A 53 10.16 -9.38 2.72
CA THR A 53 9.23 -8.53 1.96
C THR A 53 9.95 -7.27 1.46
N TYR A 54 9.98 -7.11 0.14
CA TYR A 54 10.65 -5.98 -0.51
C TYR A 54 9.67 -4.89 -0.93
N ARG A 55 8.43 -5.27 -1.25
CA ARG A 55 7.39 -4.35 -1.68
C ARG A 55 6.04 -4.81 -1.15
N ILE A 56 5.12 -3.87 -0.96
CA ILE A 56 3.72 -4.15 -0.69
C ILE A 56 2.89 -3.33 -1.67
N TYR A 57 1.97 -4.01 -2.37
CA TYR A 57 1.01 -3.39 -3.25
C TYR A 57 -0.30 -3.21 -2.52
N PHE A 58 -0.78 -1.97 -2.40
CA PHE A 58 -2.09 -1.68 -1.84
C PHE A 58 -3.02 -1.27 -2.98
N THR A 59 -4.13 -1.98 -3.14
CA THR A 59 -5.15 -1.67 -4.13
C THR A 59 -6.37 -1.10 -3.43
N PHE A 60 -6.86 0.01 -3.97
CA PHE A 60 -8.01 0.74 -3.51
C PHE A 60 -9.08 0.80 -4.59
N LYS A 61 -10.32 1.02 -4.16
CA LYS A 61 -11.43 1.41 -5.03
C LYS A 61 -12.13 2.65 -4.50
N ARG A 62 -12.79 3.40 -5.37
CA ARG A 62 -13.70 4.49 -4.99
C ARG A 62 -14.89 4.51 -5.95
N GLN A 63 -16.08 4.82 -5.46
CA GLN A 63 -17.26 4.94 -6.30
C GLN A 63 -17.16 6.20 -7.19
N LEU A 64 -17.49 6.06 -8.47
CA LEU A 64 -17.62 7.15 -9.44
C LEU A 64 -19.00 7.81 -9.36
#